data_AF-A0AB37AVA6-F1
#
_entry.id   AF-A0AB37AVA6-F1
#
_cell.length_a   1.000
_cell.length_b   1.000
_cell.length_c   1.000
_cell.angle_alpha   90.00
_cell.angle_beta   90.00
_cell.angle_gamma   90.00
#
_symmetry.space_group_name_H-M   'P 1'
#
loop_
_entity.id
_entity.type
_entity.pdbx_description
1 polymer ?
#
loop_
_entity_poly.entity_id
_entity_poly.type
_entity_poly.pdbx_seq_one_letter_code
_entity_poly.pdbx_strand_id
1 'polypeptide(L)'
;MSEADDRRVLATLARLKRVREMRSQIARVAAARQQRIAAQSRHALDAAHAQLARQLAAKAAIQTRLADDARDARTLQDAAADTRTFDRHIGAANASVNEAAHVHRGHEATLAELQRAARKAKASEDKLERAGEKARHARAARVERDADEIADAYAVRRFATPGVWAADAGRHPDTSRDTHAEAAAFDAAMTAQKRADAQAGTQDAAAKPADAQAGTTDAAAQSAAAAAAERRC
;
A
#
# COMPACT_ATOMS: atom_id res chain seq x y z
N MET A 1 10.75 -31.13 13.08
CA MET A 1 10.30 -30.26 11.97
C MET A 1 11.50 -30.09 11.06
N SER A 2 11.42 -30.60 9.84
CA SER A 2 12.52 -30.57 8.89
C SER A 2 12.58 -29.22 8.16
N GLU A 3 13.75 -28.82 7.66
CA GLU A 3 13.91 -27.60 6.84
C GLU A 3 12.99 -27.60 5.61
N ALA A 4 12.69 -28.79 5.07
CA ALA A 4 11.72 -28.96 3.98
C ALA A 4 10.29 -28.57 4.38
N ASP A 5 9.89 -28.83 5.63
CA ASP A 5 8.57 -28.47 6.14
C ASP A 5 8.46 -26.95 6.34
N ASP A 6 9.52 -26.30 6.84
CA ASP A 6 9.56 -24.84 7.00
C ASP A 6 9.48 -24.13 5.63
N ARG A 7 10.17 -24.64 4.61
CA ARG A 7 10.07 -24.12 3.23
C ARG A 7 8.64 -24.25 2.68
N ARG A 8 7.96 -25.38 2.95
CA ARG A 8 6.54 -25.58 2.57
C ARG A 8 5.61 -24.61 3.30
N VAL A 9 5.83 -24.37 4.60
CA VAL A 9 5.05 -23.40 5.39
C VAL A 9 5.25 -21.98 4.84
N LEU A 10 6.48 -21.56 4.57
CA LEU A 10 6.76 -20.24 4.01
C LEU A 10 6.16 -20.06 2.60
N ALA A 11 6.22 -21.11 1.75
CA ALA A 11 5.59 -21.09 0.43
C ALA A 11 4.06 -20.96 0.49
N THR A 12 3.41 -21.67 1.42
CA THR A 12 1.96 -21.57 1.63
C THR A 12 1.56 -20.21 2.20
N LEU A 13 2.30 -19.66 3.16
CA LEU A 13 2.09 -18.30 3.69
C LEU A 13 2.28 -17.23 2.60
N ALA A 14 3.29 -17.37 1.73
CA ALA A 14 3.49 -16.45 0.60
C ALA A 14 2.33 -16.51 -0.39
N ARG A 15 1.80 -17.71 -0.68
CA ARG A 15 0.59 -17.87 -1.52
C ARG A 15 -0.62 -17.20 -0.88
N LEU A 16 -0.82 -17.39 0.43
CA LEU A 16 -1.92 -16.77 1.16
C LEU A 16 -1.79 -15.23 1.23
N LYS A 17 -0.57 -14.70 1.39
CA LYS A 17 -0.29 -13.26 1.35
C LYS A 17 -0.74 -12.68 0.00
N ARG A 18 -0.32 -13.26 -1.13
CA ARG A 18 -0.76 -12.84 -2.47
C ARG A 18 -2.28 -12.83 -2.64
N VAL A 19 -2.97 -13.88 -2.16
CA VAL A 19 -4.43 -13.96 -2.23
C VAL A 19 -5.10 -12.87 -1.38
N ARG A 20 -4.59 -12.60 -0.17
CA ARG A 20 -5.16 -11.55 0.70
C ARG A 20 -4.87 -10.15 0.18
N GLU A 21 -3.69 -9.92 -0.37
CA GLU A 21 -3.33 -8.66 -1.03
C GLU A 21 -4.26 -8.39 -2.22
N MET A 22 -4.49 -9.39 -3.08
CA MET A 22 -5.47 -9.27 -4.17
C MET A 22 -6.87 -8.93 -3.64
N ARG A 23 -7.33 -9.57 -2.54
CA ARG A 23 -8.63 -9.24 -1.91
C ARG A 23 -8.66 -7.84 -1.33
N SER A 24 -7.56 -7.36 -0.73
CA SER A 24 -7.47 -6.01 -0.17
C SER A 24 -7.44 -4.96 -1.28
N GLN A 25 -6.77 -5.23 -2.39
CA GLN A 25 -6.81 -4.40 -3.60
C GLN A 25 -8.22 -4.32 -4.19
N ILE A 26 -8.91 -5.45 -4.36
CA ILE A 26 -10.31 -5.47 -4.86
C ILE A 26 -11.22 -4.64 -3.94
N ALA A 27 -11.09 -4.79 -2.62
CA ALA A 27 -11.88 -4.01 -1.66
C ALA A 27 -11.59 -2.50 -1.74
N ARG A 28 -10.33 -2.09 -1.91
CA ARG A 28 -9.94 -0.68 -2.10
C ARG A 28 -10.49 -0.12 -3.40
N VAL A 29 -10.40 -0.86 -4.51
CA VAL A 29 -10.93 -0.45 -5.82
C VAL A 29 -12.45 -0.33 -5.77
N ALA A 30 -13.14 -1.30 -5.16
CA ALA A 30 -14.58 -1.24 -4.97
C ALA A 30 -14.98 0.00 -4.14
N ALA A 31 -14.28 0.26 -3.04
CA ALA A 31 -14.52 1.45 -2.22
C ALA A 31 -14.27 2.76 -3.01
N ALA A 32 -13.18 2.85 -3.78
CA ALA A 32 -12.87 4.02 -4.61
C ALA A 32 -13.92 4.23 -5.72
N ARG A 33 -14.42 3.15 -6.33
CA ARG A 33 -15.54 3.24 -7.28
C ARG A 33 -16.80 3.76 -6.59
N GLN A 34 -17.11 3.25 -5.39
CA GLN A 34 -18.28 3.71 -4.64
C GLN A 34 -18.16 5.16 -4.17
N GLN A 35 -16.95 5.64 -3.86
CA GLN A 35 -16.71 7.06 -3.55
C GLN A 35 -17.11 7.96 -4.73
N ARG A 36 -16.78 7.55 -5.97
CA ARG A 36 -17.17 8.29 -7.17
C ARG A 36 -18.69 8.31 -7.36
N ILE A 37 -19.36 7.18 -7.13
CA ILE A 37 -20.83 7.09 -7.22
C ILE A 37 -21.49 7.95 -6.14
N ALA A 38 -20.98 7.91 -4.91
CA ALA A 38 -21.45 8.76 -3.83
C ALA A 38 -21.28 10.26 -4.18
N ALA A 39 -20.14 10.66 -4.75
CA ALA A 39 -19.92 12.03 -5.22
C ALA A 39 -20.89 12.43 -6.35
N GLN A 40 -21.12 11.55 -7.32
CA GLN A 40 -22.09 11.78 -8.40
C GLN A 40 -23.52 11.92 -7.86
N SER A 41 -23.93 11.07 -6.91
CA SER A 41 -25.24 11.18 -6.28
C SER A 41 -25.41 12.47 -5.47
N ARG A 42 -24.33 12.97 -4.85
CA ARG A 42 -24.33 14.27 -4.19
C ARG A 42 -24.55 15.41 -5.18
N HIS A 43 -23.85 15.40 -6.31
CA HIS A 43 -24.09 16.39 -7.37
C HIS A 43 -25.51 16.34 -7.93
N ALA A 44 -26.09 15.14 -8.06
CA ALA A 44 -27.48 14.99 -8.47
C ALA A 44 -28.47 15.58 -7.43
N LEU A 45 -28.20 15.37 -6.14
CA LEU A 45 -28.97 15.97 -5.06
C LEU A 45 -28.87 17.50 -5.07
N ASP A 46 -27.67 18.05 -5.24
CA ASP A 46 -27.44 19.49 -5.35
C ASP A 46 -28.19 20.09 -6.56
N ALA A 47 -28.20 19.39 -7.70
CA ALA A 47 -28.93 19.80 -8.89
C ALA A 47 -30.46 19.79 -8.66
N ALA A 48 -30.99 18.79 -7.96
CA ALA A 48 -32.40 18.72 -7.58
C ALA A 48 -32.79 19.87 -6.64
N HIS A 49 -31.96 20.20 -5.66
CA HIS A 49 -32.17 21.36 -4.79
C HIS A 49 -32.13 22.68 -5.58
N ALA A 50 -31.19 22.83 -6.52
CA ALA A 50 -31.13 24.01 -7.38
C ALA A 50 -32.36 24.14 -8.29
N GLN A 51 -32.93 23.02 -8.75
CA GLN A 51 -34.19 23.03 -9.49
C GLN A 51 -35.37 23.47 -8.60
N LEU A 52 -35.47 22.94 -7.38
CA LEU A 52 -36.50 23.34 -6.42
C LEU A 52 -36.39 24.84 -6.07
N ALA A 53 -35.19 25.33 -5.80
CA ALA A 53 -34.95 26.74 -5.51
C ALA A 53 -35.37 27.65 -6.68
N ARG A 54 -35.09 27.24 -7.93
CA ARG A 54 -35.55 27.96 -9.14
C ARG A 54 -37.07 28.05 -9.23
N GLN A 55 -37.78 26.95 -8.94
CA GLN A 55 -39.25 26.95 -8.97
C GLN A 55 -39.85 27.82 -7.86
N LEU A 56 -39.29 27.78 -6.65
CA LEU A 56 -39.70 28.65 -5.56
C LEU A 56 -39.44 30.13 -5.86
N ALA A 57 -38.28 30.46 -6.44
CA ALA A 57 -37.95 31.82 -6.84
C ALA A 57 -38.87 32.33 -7.97
N ALA A 58 -39.18 31.49 -8.96
CA ALA A 58 -40.12 31.83 -10.03
C ALA A 58 -41.53 32.11 -9.49
N LYS A 59 -42.01 31.25 -8.57
CA LYS A 59 -43.29 31.46 -7.89
C LYS A 59 -43.29 32.76 -7.07
N ALA A 60 -42.22 33.03 -6.31
CA ALA A 60 -42.10 34.25 -5.52
C ALA A 60 -42.09 35.51 -6.41
N ALA A 61 -41.38 35.48 -7.54
CA ALA A 61 -41.35 36.61 -8.49
C ALA A 61 -42.73 36.93 -9.10
N ILE A 62 -43.56 35.91 -9.32
CA ILE A 62 -44.95 36.12 -9.77
C ILE A 62 -45.77 36.74 -8.65
N GLN A 63 -45.61 36.25 -7.41
CA GLN A 63 -46.31 36.80 -6.25
C GLN A 63 -45.94 38.26 -5.96
N THR A 64 -44.66 38.65 -6.13
CA THR A 64 -44.26 40.06 -5.96
C THR A 64 -44.86 40.94 -7.04
N ARG A 65 -44.81 40.53 -8.32
CA ARG A 65 -45.45 41.28 -9.42
C ARG A 65 -46.96 41.46 -9.21
N LEU A 66 -47.62 40.43 -8.68
CA LEU A 66 -49.05 40.50 -8.34
C LEU A 66 -49.34 41.44 -7.18
N ALA A 67 -48.47 41.50 -6.18
CA ALA A 67 -48.64 42.44 -5.06
C ALA A 67 -48.52 43.91 -5.54
N ASP A 68 -47.69 44.17 -6.55
CA ASP A 68 -47.42 45.51 -7.05
C ASP A 68 -48.43 45.98 -8.13
N ASP A 69 -48.84 45.11 -9.06
CA ASP A 69 -49.58 45.49 -10.28
C ASP A 69 -51.03 44.98 -10.38
N ALA A 70 -51.57 44.31 -9.36
CA ALA A 70 -52.91 43.73 -9.43
C ALA A 70 -54.03 44.79 -9.36
N ARG A 71 -54.49 45.24 -10.52
CA ARG A 71 -55.69 46.10 -10.65
C ARG A 71 -56.80 45.50 -11.52
N ASP A 72 -56.48 44.51 -12.34
CA ASP A 72 -57.40 43.90 -13.30
C ASP A 72 -57.82 42.47 -12.90
N ALA A 73 -59.11 42.16 -13.03
CA ALA A 73 -59.63 40.84 -12.68
C ALA A 73 -59.05 39.69 -13.54
N ARG A 74 -58.64 39.98 -14.78
CA ARG A 74 -58.02 38.99 -15.68
C ARG A 74 -56.60 38.64 -15.25
N THR A 75 -55.79 39.62 -14.85
CA THR A 75 -54.40 39.36 -14.40
C THR A 75 -54.38 38.54 -13.10
N LEU A 76 -55.36 38.76 -12.22
CA LEU A 76 -55.57 37.94 -11.02
C LEU A 76 -55.97 36.48 -11.35
N GLN A 77 -56.77 36.26 -12.39
CA GLN A 77 -57.15 34.91 -12.83
C GLN A 77 -55.98 34.16 -13.46
N ASP A 78 -55.19 34.81 -14.31
CA ASP A 78 -54.00 34.23 -14.95
C ASP A 78 -52.96 33.86 -13.89
N ALA A 79 -52.73 34.73 -12.92
CA ALA A 79 -51.90 34.46 -11.76
C ALA A 79 -52.38 33.27 -10.90
N ALA A 80 -53.69 33.12 -10.72
CA ALA A 80 -54.26 31.97 -10.02
C ALA A 80 -54.05 30.65 -10.80
N ALA A 81 -53.95 30.72 -12.13
CA ALA A 81 -53.58 29.56 -12.95
C ALA A 81 -52.07 29.26 -12.87
N ASP A 82 -51.23 30.29 -12.92
CA ASP A 82 -49.77 30.15 -12.80
C ASP A 82 -49.35 29.59 -11.44
N THR A 83 -49.92 30.11 -10.34
CA THR A 83 -49.65 29.61 -8.99
C THR A 83 -49.97 28.12 -8.83
N ARG A 84 -51.12 27.66 -9.34
CA ARG A 84 -51.48 26.23 -9.38
C ARG A 84 -50.49 25.40 -10.19
N THR A 85 -49.96 25.96 -11.27
CA THR A 85 -48.96 25.29 -12.11
C THR A 85 -47.62 25.17 -11.39
N PHE A 86 -47.15 26.25 -10.77
CA PHE A 86 -45.94 26.24 -9.94
C PHE A 86 -46.07 25.34 -8.72
N ASP A 87 -47.24 25.25 -8.09
CA ASP A 87 -47.47 24.32 -6.98
C ASP A 87 -47.28 22.85 -7.40
N ARG A 88 -47.74 22.48 -8.60
CA ARG A 88 -47.46 21.16 -9.16
C ARG A 88 -45.98 20.97 -9.46
N HIS A 89 -45.31 21.96 -10.04
CA HIS A 89 -43.86 21.90 -10.32
C HIS A 89 -43.02 21.81 -9.05
N ILE A 90 -43.38 22.55 -8.00
CA ILE A 90 -42.74 22.48 -6.67
C ILE A 90 -43.00 21.11 -6.04
N GLY A 91 -44.21 20.56 -6.15
CA GLY A 91 -44.53 19.20 -5.71
C GLY A 91 -43.65 18.15 -6.40
N ALA A 92 -43.53 18.22 -7.73
CA ALA A 92 -42.67 17.34 -8.51
C ALA A 92 -41.18 17.51 -8.16
N ALA A 93 -40.71 18.75 -7.98
CA ALA A 93 -39.34 19.05 -7.59
C ALA A 93 -39.03 18.50 -6.19
N ASN A 94 -39.95 18.64 -5.22
CA ASN A 94 -39.81 18.03 -3.90
C ASN A 94 -39.72 16.51 -3.96
N ALA A 95 -40.55 15.86 -4.78
CA ALA A 95 -40.48 14.41 -4.99
C ALA A 95 -39.09 14.01 -5.54
N SER A 96 -38.56 14.76 -6.52
CA SER A 96 -37.24 14.51 -7.09
C SER A 96 -36.10 14.69 -6.07
N VAL A 97 -36.19 15.69 -5.19
CA VAL A 97 -35.22 15.90 -4.10
C VAL A 97 -35.28 14.73 -3.10
N ASN A 98 -36.46 14.29 -2.71
CA ASN A 98 -36.64 13.18 -1.79
C ASN A 98 -36.09 11.86 -2.36
N GLU A 99 -36.34 11.60 -3.65
CA GLU A 99 -35.79 10.44 -4.36
C GLU A 99 -34.25 10.50 -4.42
N ALA A 100 -33.68 11.64 -4.85
CA ALA A 100 -32.24 11.85 -4.88
C ALA A 100 -31.60 11.70 -3.49
N ALA A 101 -32.25 12.18 -2.44
CA ALA A 101 -31.81 12.03 -1.06
C ALA A 101 -31.86 10.58 -0.57
N HIS A 102 -32.85 9.80 -0.98
CA HIS A 102 -32.90 8.36 -0.67
C HIS A 102 -31.78 7.59 -1.38
N VAL A 103 -31.56 7.86 -2.67
CA VAL A 103 -30.49 7.25 -3.46
C VAL A 103 -29.12 7.61 -2.89
N HIS A 104 -28.89 8.89 -2.56
CA HIS A 104 -27.64 9.34 -1.95
C HIS A 104 -27.35 8.63 -0.63
N ARG A 105 -28.32 8.56 0.29
CA ARG A 105 -28.20 7.82 1.56
C ARG A 105 -27.87 6.33 1.34
N GLY A 106 -28.45 5.70 0.32
CA GLY A 106 -28.11 4.33 -0.06
C GLY A 106 -26.66 4.17 -0.53
N HIS A 107 -26.16 5.12 -1.32
CA HIS A 107 -24.76 5.13 -1.75
C HIS A 107 -23.78 5.38 -0.60
N GLU A 108 -24.14 6.22 0.38
CA GLU A 108 -23.33 6.45 1.57
C GLU A 108 -23.28 5.23 2.50
N ALA A 109 -24.41 4.53 2.68
CA ALA A 109 -24.45 3.31 3.48
C ALA A 109 -23.54 2.22 2.89
N THR A 110 -23.68 1.97 1.58
CA THR A 110 -22.82 1.00 0.86
C THR A 110 -21.34 1.41 0.86
N LEU A 111 -21.04 2.72 0.79
CA LEU A 111 -19.69 3.23 0.95
C LEU A 111 -19.10 2.88 2.32
N ALA A 112 -19.86 3.09 3.40
CA ALA A 112 -19.43 2.80 4.75
C ALA A 112 -19.17 1.29 4.94
N GLU A 113 -20.01 0.43 4.38
CA GLU A 113 -19.81 -1.02 4.37
C GLU A 113 -18.50 -1.43 3.66
N LEU A 114 -18.25 -0.88 2.48
CA LEU A 114 -17.02 -1.14 1.72
C LEU A 114 -15.76 -0.64 2.46
N GLN A 115 -15.83 0.51 3.13
CA GLN A 115 -14.73 1.01 3.95
C GLN A 115 -14.46 0.09 5.15
N ARG A 116 -15.51 -0.42 5.83
CA ARG A 116 -15.35 -1.42 6.90
C ARG A 116 -14.74 -2.70 6.37
N ALA A 117 -15.18 -3.18 5.20
CA ALA A 117 -14.62 -4.36 4.55
C ALA A 117 -13.14 -4.17 4.19
N ALA A 118 -12.75 -3.00 3.67
CA ALA A 118 -11.36 -2.66 3.36
C ALA A 118 -10.47 -2.64 4.63
N ARG A 119 -10.97 -2.06 5.74
CA ARG A 119 -10.26 -2.09 7.03
C ARG A 119 -10.08 -3.51 7.56
N LYS A 120 -11.13 -4.34 7.46
CA LYS A 120 -11.07 -5.77 7.84
C LYS A 120 -10.09 -6.56 6.97
N ALA A 121 -10.07 -6.29 5.67
CA ALA A 121 -9.12 -6.90 4.74
C ALA A 121 -7.67 -6.54 5.11
N LYS A 122 -7.38 -5.26 5.38
CA LYS A 122 -6.06 -4.81 5.83
C LYS A 122 -5.64 -5.47 7.15
N ALA A 123 -6.53 -5.49 8.15
CA ALA A 123 -6.24 -6.17 9.41
C ALA A 123 -5.95 -7.68 9.24
N SER A 124 -6.55 -8.32 8.23
CA SER A 124 -6.26 -9.72 7.90
C SER A 124 -4.92 -9.89 7.16
N GLU A 125 -4.49 -8.89 6.40
CA GLU A 125 -3.19 -8.82 5.74
C GLU A 125 -2.08 -8.72 6.80
N ASP A 126 -2.21 -7.78 7.74
CA ASP A 126 -1.27 -7.57 8.84
C ASP A 126 -1.09 -8.83 9.71
N LYS A 127 -2.18 -9.60 9.91
CA LYS A 127 -2.11 -10.88 10.64
C LYS A 127 -1.27 -11.94 9.90
N LEU A 128 -1.34 -11.99 8.57
CA LEU A 128 -0.51 -12.91 7.79
C LEU A 128 0.95 -12.46 7.75
N GLU A 129 1.19 -11.15 7.69
CA GLU A 129 2.52 -10.58 7.74
C GLU A 129 3.23 -10.96 9.05
N ARG A 130 2.59 -10.72 10.19
CA ARG A 130 3.09 -11.14 11.51
C ARG A 130 3.31 -12.66 11.60
N ALA A 131 2.44 -13.46 10.99
CA ALA A 131 2.62 -14.92 10.96
C ALA A 131 3.83 -15.33 10.10
N GLY A 132 4.06 -14.66 8.97
CA GLY A 132 5.22 -14.85 8.11
C GLY A 132 6.53 -14.47 8.78
N GLU A 133 6.56 -13.33 9.48
CA GLU A 133 7.72 -12.90 10.27
C GLU A 133 8.06 -13.91 11.37
N LYS A 134 7.06 -14.37 12.13
CA LYS A 134 7.25 -15.41 13.16
C LYS A 134 7.80 -16.71 12.57
N ALA A 135 7.30 -17.15 11.43
CA ALA A 135 7.80 -18.35 10.76
C ALA A 135 9.26 -18.19 10.31
N ARG A 136 9.65 -17.02 9.79
CA ARG A 136 11.03 -16.72 9.41
C ARG A 136 11.96 -16.66 10.62
N HIS A 137 11.55 -16.00 11.71
CA HIS A 137 12.32 -15.96 12.95
C HIS A 137 12.49 -17.36 13.57
N ALA A 138 11.44 -18.17 13.58
CA ALA A 138 11.52 -19.54 14.07
C ALA A 138 12.49 -20.38 13.23
N ARG A 139 12.51 -20.22 11.90
CA ARG A 139 13.49 -20.87 11.03
C ARG A 139 14.91 -20.36 11.30
N ALA A 140 15.11 -19.05 11.37
CA ALA A 140 16.42 -18.47 11.65
C ALA A 140 17.00 -18.99 12.97
N ALA A 141 16.20 -18.99 14.03
CA ALA A 141 16.62 -19.50 15.33
C ALA A 141 16.90 -21.02 15.33
N ARG A 142 16.28 -21.81 14.44
CA ARG A 142 16.64 -23.23 14.28
C ARG A 142 17.99 -23.37 13.57
N VAL A 143 18.18 -22.63 12.48
CA VAL A 143 19.44 -22.62 11.72
C VAL A 143 20.61 -22.15 12.59
N GLU A 144 20.41 -21.16 13.45
CA GLU A 144 21.42 -20.71 14.43
C GLU A 144 21.74 -21.82 15.43
N ARG A 145 20.73 -22.46 16.05
CA ARG A 145 20.97 -23.59 16.95
C ARG A 145 21.66 -24.77 16.28
N ASP A 146 21.26 -25.12 15.06
CA ASP A 146 21.89 -26.19 14.29
C ASP A 146 23.36 -25.85 14.00
N ALA A 147 23.68 -24.58 13.74
CA ALA A 147 25.06 -24.12 13.56
C ALA A 147 25.87 -24.15 14.86
N ASP A 148 25.28 -23.74 15.98
CA ASP A 148 25.89 -23.80 17.31
C ASP A 148 26.16 -25.27 17.71
N GLU A 149 25.21 -26.18 17.48
CA GLU A 149 25.38 -27.62 17.74
C GLU A 149 26.51 -28.22 16.90
N ILE A 150 26.66 -27.83 15.63
CA ILE A 150 27.79 -28.25 14.78
C ILE A 150 29.11 -27.70 15.31
N ALA A 151 29.15 -26.44 15.73
CA ALA A 151 30.33 -25.81 16.31
C ALA A 151 30.74 -26.49 17.62
N ASP A 152 29.78 -26.80 18.49
CA ASP A 152 29.98 -27.52 19.74
C ASP A 152 30.45 -28.95 19.49
N ALA A 153 29.83 -29.69 18.55
CA ALA A 153 30.27 -31.03 18.17
C ALA A 153 31.70 -31.04 17.61
N TYR A 154 32.07 -30.00 16.84
CA TYR A 154 33.42 -29.82 16.34
C TYR A 154 34.41 -29.50 17.47
N ALA A 155 34.05 -28.61 18.39
CA ALA A 155 34.86 -28.29 19.56
C ALA A 155 35.08 -29.53 20.43
N VAL A 156 34.03 -30.26 20.76
CA VAL A 156 34.11 -31.54 21.48
C VAL A 156 35.03 -32.50 20.75
N ARG A 157 34.91 -32.68 19.44
CA ARG A 157 35.79 -33.59 18.68
C ARG A 157 37.26 -33.14 18.72
N ARG A 158 37.53 -31.84 18.61
CA ARG A 158 38.90 -31.28 18.65
C ARG A 158 39.56 -31.43 20.02
N PHE A 159 38.79 -31.23 21.10
CA PHE A 159 39.32 -31.29 22.47
C PHE A 159 39.20 -32.67 23.10
N ALA A 160 38.35 -33.55 22.59
CA ALA A 160 38.18 -34.92 23.07
C ALA A 160 39.16 -35.92 22.44
N THR A 161 39.91 -35.58 21.37
CA THR A 161 41.00 -36.41 20.86
C THR A 161 42.13 -36.51 21.90
N PRO A 162 42.25 -37.62 22.66
CA PRO A 162 43.34 -37.84 23.59
C PRO A 162 44.47 -38.43 22.78
N GLY A 163 45.41 -37.61 22.30
CA GLY A 163 46.58 -38.16 21.62
C GLY A 163 47.47 -37.21 20.84
N VAL A 164 46.99 -36.02 20.45
CA VAL A 164 47.84 -35.09 19.69
C VAL A 164 48.57 -34.10 20.60
N TRP A 165 47.95 -33.67 21.71
CA TRP A 165 48.56 -32.69 22.62
C TRP A 165 49.26 -33.35 23.84
N ALA A 166 48.94 -34.61 24.16
CA ALA A 166 49.61 -35.36 25.21
C ALA A 166 50.91 -36.05 24.73
N ALA A 167 51.16 -36.12 23.42
CA ALA A 167 52.38 -36.70 22.86
C ALA A 167 53.58 -35.73 22.87
N ASP A 168 53.36 -34.43 23.12
CA ASP A 168 54.42 -33.41 23.09
C ASP A 168 54.86 -32.95 24.49
N ALA A 169 54.12 -33.31 25.55
CA ALA A 169 54.50 -33.00 26.93
C ALA A 169 55.60 -33.92 27.51
N GLY A 170 56.06 -34.91 26.74
CA GLY A 170 57.04 -35.92 27.17
C GLY A 170 58.37 -35.91 26.41
N ARG A 171 58.59 -34.99 25.47
CA ARG A 171 59.82 -34.94 24.68
C ARG A 171 60.53 -33.61 24.89
N HIS A 172 61.38 -33.55 25.91
CA HIS A 172 62.53 -32.64 25.87
C HIS A 172 63.58 -33.25 24.93
N PRO A 173 63.90 -32.56 23.83
CA PRO A 173 65.28 -32.33 23.46
C PRO A 173 65.51 -30.82 23.32
N ASP A 174 66.70 -30.37 23.65
CA ASP A 174 67.15 -28.99 23.44
C ASP A 174 66.86 -28.45 22.03
N THR A 175 65.83 -27.63 21.87
CA THR A 175 65.62 -26.75 20.70
C THR A 175 65.08 -25.39 21.11
N SER A 176 65.73 -24.74 22.08
CA SER A 176 65.44 -23.35 22.49
C SER A 176 65.93 -22.29 21.49
N ARG A 177 66.20 -22.65 20.22
CA ARG A 177 66.77 -21.73 19.21
C ARG A 177 65.84 -21.31 18.08
N ASP A 178 64.73 -22.00 17.83
CA ASP A 178 63.92 -21.78 16.62
C ASP A 178 62.51 -21.21 16.86
N THR A 179 62.01 -21.21 18.11
CA THR A 179 60.65 -20.75 18.44
C THR A 179 60.45 -19.23 18.24
N HIS A 180 61.51 -18.44 18.37
CA HIS A 180 61.46 -16.99 18.08
C HIS A 180 61.39 -16.69 16.58
N ALA A 181 61.97 -17.53 15.73
CA ALA A 181 61.94 -17.34 14.28
C ALA A 181 60.56 -17.70 13.70
N GLU A 182 59.92 -18.75 14.22
CA GLU A 182 58.59 -19.17 13.79
C GLU A 182 57.48 -18.22 14.28
N ALA A 183 57.60 -17.70 15.52
CA ALA A 183 56.69 -16.66 16.02
C ALA A 183 56.80 -15.36 15.22
N ALA A 184 58.02 -14.95 14.85
CA ALA A 184 58.25 -13.78 14.00
C ALA A 184 57.71 -13.99 12.56
N ALA A 185 57.82 -15.21 12.02
CA ALA A 185 57.26 -15.54 10.71
C ALA A 185 55.71 -15.52 10.72
N PHE A 186 55.09 -15.98 11.80
CA PHE A 186 53.63 -15.92 11.98
C PHE A 186 53.13 -14.47 12.13
N ASP A 187 53.79 -13.65 12.94
CA ASP A 187 53.45 -12.23 13.07
C ASP A 187 53.67 -11.45 11.75
N ALA A 188 54.70 -11.79 10.98
CA ALA A 188 54.93 -11.25 9.65
C ALA A 188 53.81 -11.64 8.66
N ALA A 189 53.32 -12.89 8.72
CA ALA A 189 52.21 -13.34 7.89
C ALA A 189 50.88 -12.62 8.25
N MET A 190 50.59 -12.46 9.54
CA MET A 190 49.38 -11.77 10.01
C MET A 190 49.40 -10.27 9.70
N THR A 191 50.56 -9.62 9.76
CA THR A 191 50.71 -8.22 9.36
C THR A 191 50.70 -8.02 7.84
N ALA A 192 51.17 -8.99 7.05
CA ALA A 192 51.05 -8.97 5.60
C ALA A 192 49.60 -9.12 5.13
N GLN A 193 48.83 -10.03 5.75
CA GLN A 193 47.40 -10.23 5.46
C GLN A 193 46.60 -8.94 5.73
N LYS A 194 46.85 -8.30 6.88
CA LYS A 194 46.18 -7.04 7.26
C LYS A 194 46.53 -5.86 6.34
N ARG A 195 47.73 -5.85 5.73
CA ARG A 195 48.11 -4.86 4.70
C ARG A 195 47.44 -5.12 3.35
N ALA A 196 47.30 -6.39 2.96
CA ALA A 196 46.58 -6.77 1.75
C ALA A 196 45.09 -6.39 1.83
N ASP A 197 44.45 -6.64 2.99
CA ASP A 197 43.05 -6.27 3.23
C ASP A 197 42.84 -4.74 3.28
N ALA A 198 43.84 -3.99 3.78
CA ALA A 198 43.82 -2.53 3.77
C ALA A 198 44.03 -1.93 2.36
N GLN A 199 44.81 -2.58 1.48
CA GLN A 199 44.97 -2.16 0.08
C GLN A 199 43.74 -2.48 -0.78
N ALA A 200 43.04 -3.58 -0.51
CA ALA A 200 41.77 -3.91 -1.17
C ALA A 200 40.64 -2.92 -0.81
N GLY A 201 40.65 -2.37 0.41
CA GLY A 201 39.68 -1.36 0.86
C GLY A 201 39.87 0.06 0.29
N THR A 202 40.98 0.34 -0.40
CA THR A 202 41.28 1.66 -0.97
C THR A 202 40.99 1.81 -2.48
N GLN A 203 40.60 0.74 -3.17
CA GLN A 203 40.31 0.79 -4.62
C GLN A 203 38.82 0.91 -4.98
N ASP A 204 37.90 0.89 -4.01
CA ASP A 204 36.44 1.00 -4.27
C ASP A 204 35.82 2.32 -3.78
N ALA A 205 36.65 3.31 -3.43
CA ALA A 205 36.23 4.65 -2.96
C ALA A 205 36.56 5.78 -3.96
N ALA A 206 36.67 5.50 -5.25
CA ALA A 206 36.95 6.52 -6.28
C ALA A 206 36.20 6.26 -7.60
N ALA A 207 34.88 6.42 -7.60
CA ALA A 207 34.11 6.79 -8.80
C ALA A 207 32.75 7.39 -8.42
N LYS A 208 32.77 8.63 -7.95
CA LYS A 208 31.64 9.55 -8.11
C LYS A 208 31.90 10.32 -9.41
N PRO A 209 30.88 10.50 -10.26
CA PRO A 209 30.65 11.86 -10.71
C PRO A 209 29.20 12.25 -10.46
N ALA A 210 29.06 13.41 -9.81
CA ALA A 210 27.83 14.16 -9.73
C ALA A 210 27.73 15.09 -10.96
N ASP A 211 26.51 15.16 -11.48
CA ASP A 211 25.82 16.30 -12.09
C ASP A 211 26.36 17.00 -13.35
N ALA A 212 25.53 16.98 -14.40
CA ALA A 212 25.21 18.17 -15.19
C ALA A 212 23.76 18.10 -15.72
N GLN A 213 23.10 19.24 -15.66
CA GLN A 213 21.67 19.51 -15.82
C GLN A 213 21.18 19.63 -17.29
N ALA A 214 19.84 19.56 -17.38
CA ALA A 214 18.92 20.39 -18.19
C ALA A 214 18.52 19.98 -19.63
N GLY A 215 17.20 20.05 -19.85
CA GLY A 215 16.52 20.10 -21.16
C GLY A 215 15.46 19.01 -21.33
N THR A 216 14.20 19.23 -20.93
CA THR A 216 13.05 19.53 -21.84
C THR A 216 12.84 18.44 -22.92
N THR A 217 11.74 17.72 -23.04
CA THR A 217 10.35 18.18 -23.21
C THR A 217 9.34 17.04 -23.01
N ASP A 218 8.17 17.45 -22.55
CA ASP A 218 6.84 16.92 -22.82
C ASP A 218 6.68 16.18 -24.17
N ALA A 219 6.17 14.94 -24.16
CA ALA A 219 5.44 14.25 -25.25
C ALA A 219 5.32 12.73 -24.99
N ALA A 220 4.39 12.30 -24.11
CA ALA A 220 3.86 10.93 -24.14
C ALA A 220 2.44 10.85 -23.56
N ALA A 221 1.61 11.85 -23.88
CA ALA A 221 0.17 11.77 -23.82
C ALA A 221 -0.36 11.65 -25.27
N GLN A 222 -0.14 10.50 -25.92
CA GLN A 222 -0.72 10.19 -27.23
C GLN A 222 -0.54 8.68 -27.56
N SER A 223 -1.35 7.82 -26.94
CA SER A 223 -1.60 6.46 -27.48
C SER A 223 -2.94 5.83 -27.09
N ALA A 224 -3.92 6.60 -26.59
CA ALA A 224 -5.25 6.08 -26.24
C ALA A 224 -6.43 6.86 -26.84
N ALA A 225 -6.19 7.78 -27.78
CA ALA A 225 -7.24 8.55 -28.46
C ALA A 225 -7.53 8.09 -29.90
N ALA A 226 -6.89 7.02 -30.39
CA ALA A 226 -7.05 6.51 -31.75
C ALA A 226 -8.00 5.29 -31.87
N ALA A 227 -8.82 4.99 -30.86
CA ALA A 227 -9.77 3.87 -30.89
C ALA A 227 -11.25 4.29 -30.87
N ALA A 228 -11.56 5.58 -31.01
CA ALA A 228 -12.93 6.11 -30.90
C ALA A 228 -13.50 6.75 -32.19
N ALA A 229 -12.81 6.66 -33.32
CA ALA A 229 -13.19 7.35 -34.57
C ALA A 229 -13.68 6.46 -35.72
N GLU A 230 -13.84 5.14 -35.55
CA GLU A 230 -14.29 4.22 -36.63
C GLU A 230 -15.67 3.59 -36.39
N ARG A 231 -16.59 4.31 -35.74
CA ARG A 231 -18.01 3.88 -35.68
C ARG A 231 -18.96 5.03 -35.96
N ARG A 232 -18.77 5.70 -37.10
CA ARG A 232 -19.80 6.47 -37.80
C ARG A 232 -19.51 6.47 -39.30
N CYS A 233 -19.97 5.43 -39.98
CA CYS A 233 -20.52 5.48 -41.33
C CYS A 233 -21.66 4.44 -41.36
#